data_AF-A0A9D6STD5-F1
#
_entry.id   AF-A0A9D6STD5-F1
#
_cell.length_a   1.000
_cell.length_b   1.000
_cell.length_c   1.000
_cell.angle_alpha   90.00
_cell.angle_beta   90.00
_cell.angle_gamma   90.00
#
_symmetry.space_group_name_H-M   'P 1'
#
loop_
_entity.id
_entity.type
_entity.pdbx_description
1 polymer ?
#
loop_
_entity_poly.entity_id
_entity_poly.type
_entity_poly.pdbx_seq_one_letter_code
_entity_poly.pdbx_strand_id
1 'polypeptide(L)' 'MTFEIRYYVTATGKVVFREWFDRLRDRQAQARIRMRLDRLERGLFGDVEPCGEGVSELRIDWGPG' A
#
# COMPACT_ATOMS: atom_id res chain seq x y z
N MET A 1 7.01 13.75 -12.27
CA MET A 1 5.55 13.63 -12.09
C MET A 1 5.33 12.99 -10.73
N THR A 2 4.58 13.62 -9.84
CA THR A 2 4.27 13.09 -8.50
C THR A 2 2.81 12.68 -8.44
N PHE A 3 2.52 11.56 -7.80
CA PHE A 3 1.18 11.05 -7.56
C PHE A 3 0.77 11.36 -6.12
N GLU A 4 -0.50 11.72 -5.95
CA GLU A 4 -1.10 11.90 -4.62
C GLU A 4 -1.67 10.55 -4.15
N ILE A 5 -1.21 10.05 -3.00
CA ILE A 5 -1.81 8.89 -2.36
C ILE A 5 -2.97 9.35 -1.49
N ARG A 6 -4.17 8.84 -1.77
CA ARG A 6 -5.37 9.02 -0.94
C ARG A 6 -5.77 7.70 -0.32
N TYR A 7 -6.10 7.73 0.97
CA TYR A 7 -6.66 6.57 1.63
C TYR A 7 -8.17 6.52 1.45
N TYR A 8 -8.68 5.33 1.14
CA TYR A 8 -10.12 5.08 1.18
C TYR A 8 -10.64 5.28 2.61
N VAL A 9 -11.72 6.05 2.73
CA VAL A 9 -12.44 6.30 3.97
C VAL A 9 -13.82 5.67 3.84
N THR A 10 -14.19 4.80 4.78
CA THR A 10 -15.52 4.18 4.81
C THR A 10 -16.60 5.24 5.09
N ALA A 11 -17.86 4.89 4.86
CA ALA A 11 -19.00 5.73 5.24
C ALA A 11 -19.04 6.08 6.74
N THR A 12 -18.37 5.28 7.58
CA THR A 12 -18.25 5.47 9.04
C THR A 12 -17.00 6.24 9.45
N GLY A 13 -16.22 6.78 8.49
CA GLY A 13 -15.03 7.57 8.76
C GLY A 13 -13.75 6.76 9.02
N LYS A 14 -13.76 5.44 8.80
CA LYS A 14 -12.60 4.58 9.08
C LYS A 14 -11.64 4.55 7.91
N VAL A 15 -10.34 4.53 8.23
CA VAL A 15 -9.25 4.37 7.26
C VAL A 15 -8.70 2.95 7.38
N VAL A 16 -9.27 2.03 6.60
CA VAL A 16 -9.00 0.57 6.73
C VAL A 16 -7.51 0.25 6.59
N PHE A 17 -6.82 0.89 5.63
CA PHE A 17 -5.38 0.71 5.44
C PHE A 17 -4.58 1.08 6.70
N ARG A 18 -4.88 2.21 7.33
CA ARG A 18 -4.15 2.68 8.53
C ARG A 18 -4.39 1.75 9.71
N GLU A 19 -5.65 1.34 9.94
CA GLU A 19 -5.99 0.40 11.01
C GLU A 19 -5.26 -0.95 10.85
N TRP A 20 -5.22 -1.48 9.62
CA TRP A 20 -4.47 -2.70 9.32
C TRP A 20 -2.97 -2.50 9.49
N PHE A 21 -2.43 -1.43 8.91
CA PHE A 21 -1.01 -1.13 8.92
C PHE A 21 -0.48 -0.99 10.36
N ASP A 22 -1.19 -0.27 11.22
CA ASP A 22 -0.79 -0.06 12.62
C ASP A 22 -0.84 -1.34 13.47
N ARG A 23 -1.68 -2.31 13.08
CA ARG A 23 -1.79 -3.62 13.75
C ARG A 23 -0.72 -4.62 13.29
N LEU A 24 0.02 -4.33 12.22
CA LEU A 24 1.05 -5.22 11.70
C LEU A 24 2.21 -5.35 12.69
N ARG A 25 2.43 -6.57 13.21
CA ARG A 25 3.49 -6.83 14.21
C ARG A 25 4.89 -6.82 13.61
N ASP A 26 5.01 -7.22 12.35
CA ASP A 26 6.27 -7.21 11.64
C ASP A 26 6.67 -5.78 11.24
N ARG A 27 7.63 -5.22 11.98
CA ARG A 27 8.17 -3.88 11.73
C ARG A 27 8.94 -3.78 10.40
N GLN A 28 9.54 -4.88 9.96
CA GLN A 28 10.26 -4.95 8.69
C GLN A 28 9.30 -4.93 7.50
N ALA A 29 8.14 -5.59 7.63
CA ALA A 29 7.05 -5.48 6.66
C ALA A 29 6.48 -4.05 6.62
N GLN A 30 6.22 -3.44 7.79
CA GLN A 30 5.75 -2.04 7.87
C GLN A 30 6.71 -1.07 7.15
N ALA A 31 8.01 -1.19 7.37
CA ALA A 31 9.01 -0.35 6.72
C ALA A 31 9.03 -0.52 5.19
N ARG A 32 8.91 -1.77 4.71
CA ARG A 32 8.85 -2.07 3.27
C ARG A 32 7.62 -1.48 2.60
N ILE A 33 6.46 -1.61 3.23
CA ILE A 33 5.21 -1.01 2.74
C ILE A 33 5.34 0.52 2.65
N ARG A 34 5.86 1.18 3.70
CA ARG A 34 6.09 2.64 3.67
C ARG A 34 7.02 3.06 2.52
N MET A 35 8.17 2.40 2.40
CA MET A 35 9.09 2.66 1.29
C MET A 35 8.40 2.45 -0.08
N ARG A 36 7.50 1.48 -0.19
CA ARG A 36 6.76 1.23 -1.43
C ARG A 36 5.77 2.35 -1.76
N LEU A 37 5.10 2.90 -0.76
CA LEU A 37 4.23 4.07 -0.92
C LEU A 37 5.05 5.32 -1.33
N ASP A 38 6.19 5.58 -0.68
CA ASP A 38 7.06 6.72 -1.03
C ASP A 38 7.55 6.65 -2.49
N ARG A 39 7.80 5.44 -2.99
CA ARG A 39 8.16 5.20 -4.39
C ARG A 39 6.96 5.42 -5.32
N LEU A 40 5.78 4.96 -4.94
CA LEU A 40 4.54 5.15 -5.69
C LEU A 40 4.21 6.64 -5.87
N GLU A 41 4.37 7.47 -4.83
CA GLU A 41 4.19 8.93 -4.90
C GLU A 41 5.13 9.58 -5.93
N ARG A 42 6.27 8.97 -6.23
CA ARG A 42 7.23 9.44 -7.23
C ARG A 42 7.00 8.85 -8.62
N GLY A 43 5.93 8.08 -8.80
CA GLY A 43 5.62 7.37 -10.04
C GLY A 43 6.45 6.11 -10.26
N LEU A 44 7.09 5.57 -9.21
CA LEU A 44 7.88 4.34 -9.27
C LEU A 44 7.03 3.16 -8.79
N PHE A 45 6.10 2.73 -9.65
CA PHE A 45 5.14 1.66 -9.37
C PHE A 45 5.82 0.32 -9.09
N GLY A 46 6.86 -0.06 -9.84
CA GLY A 46 7.56 -1.35 -9.69
C GLY A 46 6.63 -2.53 -10.01
N ASP A 47 6.71 -3.60 -9.22
CA ASP A 47 5.81 -4.76 -9.29
C ASP A 47 4.36 -4.38 -8.92
N VAL A 48 3.51 -4.30 -9.95
CA VAL A 48 2.08 -3.99 -9.89
C VAL A 48 1.37 -4.85 -10.93
N GLU A 49 0.29 -5.52 -10.51
CA GLU A 49 -0.54 -6.34 -11.40
C GLU A 49 -2.01 -5.90 -11.35
N PRO A 50 -2.74 -5.95 -12.48
CA PRO A 50 -4.17 -5.66 -12.48
C PRO A 50 -4.97 -6.76 -11.79
N CYS A 51 -5.85 -6.39 -10.87
CA CYS A 51 -6.84 -7.30 -10.26
C CYS A 51 -8.17 -7.31 -11.03
N GLY A 52 -8.36 -6.38 -11.97
CA GLY A 52 -9.60 -6.16 -12.70
C GLY A 52 -10.37 -4.93 -12.19
N GLU A 53 -11.40 -4.52 -12.94
CA GLU A 53 -12.33 -3.43 -12.55
C GLU A 53 -11.65 -2.08 -12.20
N GLY A 54 -10.49 -1.79 -12.82
CA GLY A 54 -9.73 -0.58 -12.54
C GLY A 54 -8.95 -0.63 -11.23
N VAL A 55 -8.80 -1.80 -10.62
CA VAL A 55 -7.99 -2.05 -9.43
C VAL A 55 -6.69 -2.77 -9.83
N SER A 56 -5.59 -2.36 -9.21
CA SER A 56 -4.30 -3.03 -9.31
C SER A 56 -3.72 -3.28 -7.92
N GLU A 57 -3.01 -4.39 -7.76
CA GLU A 57 -2.28 -4.71 -6.53
C GLU A 57 -0.82 -4.27 -6.61
N LEU A 58 -0.30 -3.72 -5.51
CA LEU A 58 1.11 -3.36 -5.34
C LEU A 58 1.79 -4.44 -4.52
N ARG A 59 2.60 -5.27 -5.17
CA ARG A 59 3.17 -6.48 -4.56
C ARG A 59 4.49 -6.19 -3.86
N ILE A 60 4.71 -6.88 -2.75
CA ILE A 60 5.94 -6.88 -1.95
C ILE A 60 6.25 -8.32 -1.58
N ASP A 61 7.31 -8.87 -2.16
CA ASP A 61 7.84 -10.19 -1.79
C ASP A 61 8.62 -10.09 -0.48
N TRP A 62 8.00 -10.50 0.63
CA TRP A 62 8.60 -10.45 1.96
C TRP A 62 7.96 -11.46 2.91
N GLY A 63 8.81 -12.26 3.56
CA GLY A 63 8.39 -13.28 4.53
C GLY A 63 8.72 -14.69 4.04
N PRO A 64 8.36 -15.72 4.81
CA PRO A 64 8.72 -17.11 4.51
C PRO A 64 7.92 -17.76 3.37
N GLY A 65 7.05 -17.02 2.67
CA GLY A 65 6.18 -17.53 1.61
C GLY A 65 4.85 -16.80 1.56
#